data_AF-A0A6M0H6R6-F1
#
_entry.id   AF-A0A6M0H6R6-F1
#
_cell.length_a   1.000
_cell.length_b   1.000
_cell.length_c   1.000
_cell.angle_alpha   90.00
_cell.angle_beta   90.00
_cell.angle_gamma   90.00
#
_symmetry.space_group_name_H-M   'P 1'
#
loop_
_entity.id
_entity.type
_entity.pdbx_description
1 polymer ?
#
loop_
_entity_poly.entity_id
_entity_poly.type
_entity_poly.pdbx_seq_one_letter_code
_entity_poly.pdbx_strand_id
1 'polypeptide(L)'
;MASKDILINLAKDDFEKDEEIISIVSGALEKHINGKNTVRAGLVIATNKKIRFISKRFLKIYKDIIEYNVIEDVEVSEEKLGYRIFLKGKIQSFVIEFGECEDINKFISYINNKK
;
A
#
# COMPACT_ATOMS: atom_id res chain seq x y z
N MET A 1 11.15 -8.48 7.94
CA MET A 1 9.75 -8.55 7.46
C MET A 1 9.38 -10.01 7.32
N ALA A 2 8.12 -10.41 7.50
CA ALA A 2 7.69 -11.76 7.09
C ALA A 2 7.85 -11.92 5.57
N SER A 3 7.86 -13.15 5.05
CA SER A 3 7.96 -13.35 3.60
C SER A 3 6.75 -12.75 2.88
N LYS A 4 6.94 -12.37 1.62
CA LYS A 4 5.89 -11.81 0.75
C LYS A 4 4.65 -12.71 0.72
N ASP A 5 4.85 -14.02 0.57
CA ASP A 5 3.74 -15.00 0.51
C ASP A 5 2.95 -15.08 1.82
N ILE A 6 3.63 -15.04 2.97
CA ILE A 6 2.96 -15.00 4.28
C ILE A 6 2.11 -13.73 4.39
N LEU A 7 2.63 -12.58 3.98
CA LEU A 7 1.89 -11.32 4.03
C LEU A 7 0.70 -11.30 3.07
N ILE A 8 0.84 -11.88 1.87
CA ILE A 8 -0.26 -12.03 0.91
C ILE A 8 -1.38 -12.90 1.52
N ASN A 9 -1.04 -14.03 2.12
CA ASN A 9 -2.03 -14.91 2.74
C ASN A 9 -2.75 -14.20 3.89
N LEU A 10 -2.01 -13.50 4.77
CA LEU A 10 -2.60 -12.72 5.87
C LEU A 10 -3.49 -11.56 5.40
N ALA A 11 -3.24 -11.02 4.20
CA ALA A 11 -4.11 -10.01 3.61
C ALA A 11 -5.39 -10.66 3.07
N LYS A 12 -5.28 -11.80 2.39
CA LYS A 12 -6.40 -12.56 1.81
C LYS A 12 -7.41 -13.05 2.85
N ASP A 13 -6.97 -13.27 4.10
CA ASP A 13 -7.87 -13.64 5.21
C ASP A 13 -9.01 -12.61 5.44
N ASP A 14 -8.80 -11.33 5.07
CA ASP A 14 -9.79 -10.25 5.22
C ASP A 14 -10.36 -9.77 3.88
N PHE A 15 -10.19 -10.54 2.80
CA PHE A 15 -10.70 -10.14 1.49
C PHE A 15 -12.22 -10.22 1.46
N GLU A 16 -12.82 -9.21 0.84
CA GLU A 16 -14.23 -9.26 0.50
C GLU A 16 -14.49 -10.33 -0.57
N LYS A 17 -15.75 -10.73 -0.72
CA LYS A 17 -16.15 -11.61 -1.82
C LYS A 17 -15.78 -10.94 -3.15
N ASP A 18 -15.15 -11.73 -4.03
CA ASP A 18 -14.68 -11.29 -5.36
C ASP A 18 -13.59 -10.21 -5.29
N GLU A 19 -12.88 -10.07 -4.16
CA GLU A 19 -11.71 -9.22 -4.06
C GLU A 19 -10.46 -9.90 -4.63
N GLU A 20 -9.79 -9.25 -5.58
CA GLU A 20 -8.66 -9.79 -6.32
C GLU A 20 -7.47 -8.83 -6.32
N ILE A 21 -6.26 -9.37 -6.26
CA ILE A 21 -5.01 -8.59 -6.30
C ILE A 21 -4.75 -8.14 -7.73
N ILE A 22 -4.53 -6.83 -7.90
CA ILE A 22 -4.17 -6.22 -9.18
C ILE A 22 -2.65 -5.97 -9.26
N SER A 23 -2.09 -5.42 -8.19
CA SER A 23 -0.67 -5.12 -8.08
C SER A 23 -0.22 -5.13 -6.60
N ILE A 24 1.06 -5.39 -6.40
CA ILE A 24 1.71 -5.41 -5.08
C ILE A 24 2.97 -4.56 -5.15
N VAL A 25 3.11 -3.67 -4.17
CA VAL A 25 4.33 -2.91 -3.89
C VAL A 25 4.87 -3.38 -2.55
N SER A 26 6.09 -3.91 -2.52
CA SER A 26 6.83 -4.11 -1.27
C SER A 26 7.48 -2.80 -0.87
N GLY A 27 7.48 -2.42 0.41
CA GLY A 27 8.14 -1.18 0.83
C GLY A 27 7.85 -0.83 2.26
N ALA A 28 8.03 0.44 2.61
CA ALA A 28 7.70 0.98 3.92
C ALA A 28 6.56 2.00 3.81
N LEU A 29 5.42 1.71 4.43
CA LEU A 29 4.34 2.67 4.55
C LEU A 29 4.65 3.64 5.70
N GLU A 30 4.75 4.92 5.35
CA GLU A 30 4.78 6.03 6.29
C GLU A 30 3.39 6.66 6.40
N LYS A 31 2.93 6.81 7.64
CA LYS A 31 1.65 7.40 8.00
C LYS A 31 1.86 8.42 9.11
N HIS A 32 1.35 9.63 8.92
CA HIS A 32 1.41 10.69 9.92
C HIS A 32 0.16 10.63 10.82
N ILE A 33 0.32 10.28 12.10
CA ILE A 33 -0.78 10.18 13.07
C ILE A 33 -0.44 11.04 14.29
N ASN A 34 -1.32 11.98 14.65
CA ASN A 34 -1.22 12.80 15.87
C ASN A 34 0.16 13.46 16.07
N GLY A 35 0.73 14.07 15.03
CA GLY A 35 2.04 14.72 15.12
C GLY A 35 3.25 13.76 15.07
N LYS A 36 3.03 12.47 14.82
CA LYS A 36 4.10 11.46 14.76
C LYS A 36 4.07 10.67 13.46
N ASN A 37 5.23 10.51 12.85
CA ASN A 37 5.40 9.63 11.69
C ASN A 37 5.57 8.19 12.18
N THR A 38 4.72 7.31 11.65
CA THR A 38 4.85 5.87 11.85
C THR A 38 5.28 5.26 10.53
N VAL A 39 6.46 4.65 10.50
CA VAL A 39 6.99 3.95 9.32
C VAL A 39 6.94 2.45 9.58
N ARG A 40 6.39 1.68 8.63
CA ARG A 40 6.28 0.22 8.74
C ARG A 40 6.60 -0.46 7.41
N ALA A 41 7.60 -1.33 7.43
CA ALA A 41 7.87 -2.24 6.32
C ALA A 41 6.75 -3.27 6.15
N GLY A 42 6.28 -3.48 4.93
CA GLY A 42 5.18 -4.38 4.61
C GLY A 42 4.88 -4.43 3.12
N LEU A 43 3.68 -4.88 2.78
CA LEU A 43 3.15 -4.84 1.42
C LEU A 43 2.02 -3.82 1.33
N VAL A 44 2.03 -3.06 0.26
CA VAL A 44 0.88 -2.30 -0.23
C VAL A 44 0.29 -3.05 -1.40
N ILE A 45 -0.97 -3.46 -1.28
CA ILE A 45 -1.67 -4.34 -2.21
C ILE A 45 -2.84 -3.54 -2.79
N ALA A 46 -2.76 -3.22 -4.06
CA ALA A 46 -3.91 -2.68 -4.79
C ALA A 46 -4.80 -3.86 -5.21
N THR A 47 -6.04 -3.88 -4.72
CA THR A 47 -7.06 -4.84 -5.12
C THR A 47 -8.10 -4.20 -6.02
N ASN A 48 -9.00 -4.99 -6.59
CA ASN A 48 -10.13 -4.44 -7.34
C ASN A 48 -11.14 -3.65 -6.49
N LYS A 49 -11.03 -3.69 -5.15
CA LYS A 49 -11.90 -2.98 -4.20
C LYS A 49 -11.23 -1.77 -3.56
N LYS A 50 -10.00 -1.94 -3.05
CA LYS A 50 -9.30 -0.93 -2.25
C LYS A 50 -7.79 -1.16 -2.25
N ILE A 51 -7.04 -0.23 -1.66
CA ILE A 51 -5.63 -0.47 -1.35
C ILE A 51 -5.55 -0.97 0.09
N ARG A 52 -4.81 -2.06 0.29
CA ARG A 52 -4.54 -2.65 1.60
C ARG A 52 -3.07 -2.53 1.93
N PHE A 53 -2.77 -2.20 3.17
CA PHE A 53 -1.43 -2.35 3.72
C PHE A 53 -1.41 -3.51 4.72
N ILE A 54 -0.39 -4.36 4.62
CA ILE A 54 -0.19 -5.48 5.53
C ILE A 54 1.27 -5.54 5.98
N SER A 55 1.47 -5.64 7.30
CA SER A 55 2.79 -5.83 7.91
C SER A 55 2.70 -6.79 9.07
N LYS A 56 3.76 -7.56 9.31
CA LYS A 56 3.89 -8.47 10.45
C LYS A 56 5.19 -8.19 11.19
N ARG A 57 5.08 -7.94 12.50
CA ARG A 57 6.22 -7.83 13.41
C ARG A 57 5.99 -8.75 14.61
N PHE A 58 6.81 -9.80 14.71
CA PHE A 58 6.60 -10.90 15.66
C PHE A 58 5.18 -11.47 15.53
N LEU A 59 4.41 -11.49 16.62
CA LEU A 59 3.03 -11.97 16.65
C LEU A 59 2.01 -10.89 16.25
N LYS A 60 2.41 -9.62 16.12
CA LYS A 60 1.50 -8.53 15.77
C LYS A 60 1.38 -8.36 14.27
N ILE A 61 0.14 -8.27 13.80
CA ILE A 61 -0.21 -7.95 12.42
C ILE A 61 -0.75 -6.52 12.41
N TYR A 62 -0.25 -5.71 11.49
CA TYR A 62 -0.71 -4.35 11.24
C TYR A 62 -1.40 -4.32 9.90
N LYS A 63 -2.62 -3.80 9.88
CA LYS A 63 -3.46 -3.67 8.69
C LYS A 63 -3.91 -2.22 8.58
N ASP A 64 -3.89 -1.69 7.37
CA ASP A 64 -4.49 -0.39 7.03
C ASP A 64 -5.25 -0.56 5.71
N ILE A 65 -6.31 0.23 5.53
CA ILE A 65 -7.15 0.25 4.34
C ILE A 65 -7.20 1.68 3.83
N ILE A 66 -7.04 1.84 2.51
CA ILE A 66 -7.19 3.10 1.80
C ILE A 66 -8.20 2.87 0.68
N GLU A 67 -9.38 3.48 0.82
CA GLU A 67 -10.42 3.44 -0.21
C GLU A 67 -10.03 4.31 -1.41
N TYR A 68 -10.31 3.87 -2.64
CA TYR A 68 -9.89 4.62 -3.83
C TYR A 68 -10.49 6.02 -3.89
N ASN A 69 -11.76 6.16 -3.48
CA ASN A 69 -12.50 7.42 -3.50
C ASN A 69 -11.96 8.48 -2.52
N VAL A 70 -11.05 8.13 -1.59
CA VAL A 70 -10.39 9.09 -0.71
C VAL A 70 -9.06 9.58 -1.25
N ILE A 71 -8.54 8.98 -2.32
CA ILE A 71 -7.28 9.38 -2.97
C ILE A 71 -7.60 10.49 -3.97
N GLU A 72 -6.99 11.66 -3.79
CA GLU A 72 -7.11 12.78 -4.73
C GLU A 72 -6.06 12.66 -5.83
N ASP A 73 -4.83 12.31 -5.44
CA ASP A 73 -3.72 12.23 -6.37
C ASP A 73 -2.68 11.18 -6.02
N VAL A 74 -1.93 10.77 -7.04
CA VAL A 74 -0.84 9.78 -6.93
C VAL A 74 0.39 10.36 -7.62
N GLU A 75 1.42 10.63 -6.82
CA GLU A 75 2.72 11.06 -7.31
C GLU A 75 3.73 9.94 -7.12
N VAL A 76 4.57 9.70 -8.13
CA VAL A 76 5.64 8.68 -8.06
C VAL A 76 6.95 9.29 -8.51
N SER A 77 7.98 9.15 -7.69
CA SER A 77 9.37 9.44 -8.07
C SER A 77 10.20 8.16 -8.01
N GLU A 78 11.11 8.01 -8.97
CA GLU A 78 12.14 6.97 -8.94
C GLU A 78 13.31 7.47 -8.10
N GLU A 79 13.63 6.74 -7.04
CA GLU A 79 14.72 7.02 -6.13
C GLU A 79 15.80 5.93 -6.24
N LYS A 80 16.98 6.18 -5.67
CA LYS A 80 18.11 5.24 -5.71
C LYS A 80 17.80 3.83 -5.16
N LEU A 81 16.84 3.74 -4.24
CA LEU A 81 16.49 2.51 -3.52
C LEU A 81 15.09 1.97 -3.88
N GLY A 82 14.54 2.41 -5.01
CA GLY A 82 13.20 2.03 -5.47
C GLY A 82 12.30 3.24 -5.67
N TYR A 83 10.99 3.04 -5.74
CA TYR A 83 10.05 4.14 -5.93
C TYR A 83 9.68 4.80 -4.60
N ARG A 84 9.48 6.11 -4.63
CA ARG A 84 8.73 6.83 -3.62
C ARG A 84 7.35 7.13 -4.19
N ILE A 85 6.31 6.57 -3.57
CA ILE A 85 4.92 6.72 -4.00
C ILE A 85 4.19 7.55 -2.95
N PHE A 86 3.66 8.70 -3.35
CA PHE A 86 2.85 9.55 -2.50
C PHE A 86 1.38 9.48 -2.92
N LEU A 87 0.54 8.97 -2.02
CA LEU A 87 -0.91 8.96 -2.17
C LEU A 87 -1.47 10.15 -1.40
N LYS A 88 -1.84 11.21 -2.11
CA LYS A 88 -2.50 12.36 -1.52
C LYS A 88 -3.96 12.00 -1.27
N GLY A 89 -4.36 11.94 -0.01
CA GLY A 89 -5.74 11.64 0.38
C GLY A 89 -6.48 12.84 0.96
N LYS A 90 -7.81 12.84 0.83
CA LYS A 90 -8.73 13.91 1.28
C LYS A 90 -8.60 14.25 2.77
N ILE A 91 -8.33 13.23 3.59
CA ILE A 91 -8.22 13.35 5.06
C ILE A 91 -6.77 13.12 5.50
N GLN A 92 -6.11 12.13 4.90
CA GLN A 92 -4.76 11.71 5.26
C GLN A 92 -4.03 11.29 4.00
N SER A 93 -2.76 11.70 3.91
CA SER A 93 -1.86 11.24 2.87
C SER A 93 -0.98 10.10 3.35
N PHE A 94 -0.53 9.28 2.41
CA PHE A 94 0.30 8.10 2.66
C PHE A 94 1.53 8.17 1.79
N VAL A 95 2.68 7.81 2.35
CA VAL A 95 3.93 7.70 1.59
C VAL A 95 4.37 6.25 1.64
N ILE A 96 4.76 5.70 0.50
CA ILE A 96 5.39 4.40 0.39
C ILE A 96 6.82 4.66 -0.03
N GLU A 97 7.75 4.44 0.89
CA GLU A 97 9.19 4.57 0.68
C GLU A 97 9.77 3.22 0.26
N PHE A 98 10.83 3.25 -0.55
CA PHE A 98 11.54 2.06 -1.04
C PHE A 98 10.60 1.06 -1.72
N GLY A 99 9.64 1.58 -2.49
CA GLY A 99 8.65 0.81 -3.21
C GLY A 99 9.29 -0.05 -4.28
N GLU A 100 9.23 -1.36 -4.12
CA GLU A 100 9.58 -2.36 -5.13
C GLU A 100 8.30 -2.97 -5.69
N CYS A 101 8.09 -2.81 -7.00
CA CYS A 101 6.93 -3.31 -7.72
C CYS A 101 7.39 -3.94 -9.03
N GLU A 102 6.71 -5.01 -9.46
CA GLU A 102 6.97 -5.62 -10.77
C GLU A 102 6.54 -4.70 -11.92
N ASP A 103 5.41 -4.00 -11.74
CA ASP A 103 4.89 -3.04 -12.71
C ASP A 103 4.24 -1.85 -11.98
N ILE A 104 5.05 -0.81 -11.75
CA ILE A 104 4.62 0.42 -11.10
C ILE A 104 3.58 1.18 -11.94
N ASN A 105 3.68 1.11 -13.27
CA ASN A 105 2.75 1.80 -14.16
C ASN A 105 1.35 1.18 -14.04
N LYS A 106 1.26 -0.16 -14.00
CA LYS A 106 0.00 -0.85 -13.72
C LYS A 106 -0.60 -0.43 -12.39
N PHE A 107 0.22 -0.29 -11.34
CA PHE A 107 -0.24 0.20 -10.03
C PHE A 107 -0.84 1.60 -10.12
N ILE A 108 -0.10 2.56 -10.70
CA ILE A 108 -0.53 3.97 -10.83
C ILE A 108 -1.78 4.08 -11.72
N SER A 109 -1.77 3.47 -12.90
CA SER A 109 -2.89 3.51 -13.83
C SER A 109 -4.15 2.91 -13.22
N TYR A 110 -4.04 1.85 -12.43
CA TYR A 110 -5.20 1.26 -11.76
C TYR A 110 -5.83 2.23 -10.75
N ILE A 111 -5.02 2.86 -9.90
CA ILE A 111 -5.52 3.81 -8.90
C ILE A 111 -6.18 5.00 -9.58
N ASN A 112 -5.53 5.57 -10.61
CA ASN A 112 -6.06 6.73 -11.32
C ASN A 112 -7.39 6.45 -12.05
N ASN A 113 -7.64 5.20 -12.47
CA ASN A 113 -8.91 4.80 -13.07
C ASN A 113 -10.04 4.55 -12.04
N LYS A 114 -9.71 4.46 -10.75
CA LYS A 114 -10.66 4.11 -9.67
C LYS A 114 -10.99 5.26 -8.71
N LYS A 115 -10.16 6.30 -8.66
CA LYS A 115 -10.33 7.46 -7.78
C LYS A 115 -11.54 8.32 -8.14
#